data_AF-A0A3G2S3Z3-F1
#
_entry.id   AF-A0A3G2S3Z3-F1
#
_cell.length_a   1.000
_cell.length_b   1.000
_cell.length_c   1.000
_cell.angle_alpha   90.00
_cell.angle_beta   90.00
_cell.angle_gamma   90.00
#
_symmetry.space_group_name_H-M   'P 1'
#
loop_
_entity.id
_entity.type
_entity.pdbx_description
1 polymer ?
#
loop_
_entity_poly.entity_id
_entity_poly.type
_entity_poly.pdbx_seq_one_letter_code
_entity_poly.pdbx_strand_id
1 'polypeptide(L)'
;MFRPTPAVLGAFRATSRVAFNKPAFQPHFGSVNSQYALKWVPSLFFWGATGGMFVTIAMSGVPLFKTDVLLKTPVASFFEDKTPDCDKPF
;
A
#
# COMPACT_ATOMS: atom_id res chain seq x y z
N MET A 1 15.95 43.28 47.66
CA MET A 1 16.07 43.35 46.19
C MET A 1 15.89 41.94 45.62
N PHE A 2 14.75 41.64 45.00
CA PHE A 2 14.52 40.33 44.38
C PHE A 2 14.93 40.38 42.90
N ARG A 3 15.91 39.56 42.51
CA ARG A 3 16.29 39.37 41.10
C ARG A 3 15.42 38.24 40.51
N PRO A 4 14.61 38.49 39.47
CA PRO A 4 13.90 37.42 38.80
C PRO A 4 14.90 36.47 38.14
N THR A 5 14.71 35.17 38.36
CA THR A 5 15.51 34.10 37.76
C THR A 5 15.30 34.03 36.24
N PRO A 6 16.31 33.64 35.45
CA PRO A 6 16.23 33.60 33.97
C PRO A 6 15.09 32.72 33.43
N ALA A 7 14.63 31.73 34.21
CA ALA A 7 13.46 30.93 33.89
C ALA A 7 12.15 31.74 33.81
N VAL A 8 11.99 32.77 34.66
CA VAL A 8 10.80 33.64 34.68
C VAL A 8 10.83 34.61 33.49
N LEU A 9 12.00 35.02 33.03
CA LEU A 9 12.17 35.83 31.81
C LEU A 9 11.86 35.03 30.53
N GLY A 10 12.09 33.71 30.53
CA GLY A 10 11.78 32.84 29.40
C GLY A 10 10.29 32.54 29.19
N ALA A 11 9.48 32.63 30.26
CA ALA A 11 8.04 32.34 30.23
C ALA A 11 7.20 33.40 29.49
N PHE A 12 7.77 34.59 29.25
CA PHE A 12 7.13 35.67 28.48
C PHE A 12 7.66 35.78 27.04
N ARG A 13 8.34 34.74 26.54
CA ARG A 13 8.73 34.71 25.13
C ARG A 13 7.46 34.55 24.31
N ALA A 14 7.12 35.58 23.53
CA ALA A 14 6.05 35.51 22.54
C ALA A 14 6.27 34.25 21.69
N THR A 15 5.42 33.24 21.86
CA THR A 15 5.40 32.07 20.99
C THR A 15 5.30 32.58 19.57
N SER A 16 6.24 32.16 18.70
CA SER A 16 6.25 32.57 17.30
C SER A 16 4.84 32.38 16.73
N ARG A 17 4.24 33.44 16.17
CA ARG A 17 2.93 33.31 15.54
C ARG A 17 3.05 32.20 14.49
N VAL A 18 2.22 31.17 14.61
CA VAL A 18 2.10 30.14 13.58
C VAL A 18 1.87 30.87 12.27
N ALA A 19 2.75 30.65 11.30
CA ALA A 19 2.65 31.30 10.00
C ALA A 19 1.26 31.04 9.44
N PHE A 20 0.55 32.12 9.11
CA PHE A 20 -0.74 32.02 8.44
C PHE A 20 -0.48 31.49 7.03
N ASN A 21 -0.54 30.17 6.86
CA ASN A 21 -0.52 29.57 5.54
C ASN A 21 -1.85 29.89 4.86
N LYS A 22 -1.79 30.67 3.80
CA LYS A 22 -2.96 30.94 2.95
C LYS A 22 -3.53 29.59 2.50
N PRO A 23 -4.83 29.31 2.72
CA PRO A 23 -5.42 28.09 2.21
C PRO A 23 -5.32 28.10 0.68
N ALA A 24 -4.56 27.17 0.13
CA ALA A 24 -4.53 26.92 -1.30
C ALA A 24 -5.75 26.07 -1.67
N PHE A 25 -6.29 26.30 -2.86
CA PHE A 25 -7.33 25.42 -3.39
C PHE A 25 -6.79 23.99 -3.48
N GLN A 26 -7.46 23.06 -2.82
CA GLN A 26 -7.10 21.65 -2.85
C GLN A 26 -8.13 20.90 -3.71
N PRO A 27 -7.76 20.38 -4.88
CA PRO A 27 -8.71 19.67 -5.74
C PRO A 27 -9.20 18.40 -5.02
N HIS A 28 -10.52 18.24 -4.95
CA HIS A 28 -11.18 17.11 -4.34
C HIS A 28 -12.44 16.73 -5.12
N PHE A 29 -12.85 15.47 -5.01
CA PHE A 29 -14.13 14.99 -5.51
C PHE A 29 -14.97 14.52 -4.32
N GLY A 30 -16.08 15.19 -4.04
CA GLY A 30 -16.82 15.00 -2.79
C GLY A 30 -15.91 15.19 -1.57
N SER A 31 -15.87 14.20 -0.67
CA SER A 31 -15.01 14.20 0.52
C SER A 31 -13.58 13.68 0.29
N VAL A 32 -13.22 13.29 -0.93
CA VAL A 32 -11.93 12.64 -1.24
C VAL A 32 -11.00 13.61 -1.94
N ASN A 33 -9.81 13.83 -1.37
CA ASN A 33 -8.72 14.57 -2.00
C ASN A 33 -7.51 13.66 -2.26
N SER A 34 -6.55 14.11 -3.08
CA SER A 34 -5.38 13.32 -3.47
C SER A 34 -4.52 12.88 -2.28
N GLN A 35 -4.24 13.78 -1.35
CA GLN A 35 -3.45 13.49 -0.15
C GLN A 35 -4.15 12.50 0.79
N TYR A 36 -5.47 12.54 0.84
CA TYR A 36 -6.28 11.59 1.61
C TYR A 36 -6.27 10.21 0.97
N ALA A 37 -6.43 10.12 -0.36
CA ALA A 37 -6.36 8.85 -1.08
C ALA A 37 -4.99 8.17 -0.92
N LEU A 38 -3.89 8.94 -0.96
CA LEU A 38 -2.54 8.41 -0.80
C LEU A 38 -2.29 7.74 0.55
N LYS A 39 -3.02 8.13 1.62
CA LYS A 39 -2.92 7.47 2.94
C LYS A 39 -3.39 6.01 2.90
N TRP A 40 -4.28 5.68 1.97
CA TRP A 40 -4.84 4.33 1.85
C TRP A 40 -4.01 3.42 0.94
N VAL A 41 -3.03 3.95 0.21
CA VAL A 41 -2.20 3.17 -0.73
C VAL A 41 -1.54 1.96 -0.06
N PRO A 42 -0.89 2.08 1.12
CA PRO A 42 -0.31 0.89 1.75
C PRO A 42 -1.34 -0.17 2.11
N SER A 43 -2.53 0.23 2.59
CA SER A 43 -3.59 -0.72 2.93
C SER A 43 -4.18 -1.40 1.69
N LEU A 44 -4.45 -0.63 0.64
CA LEU A 44 -4.95 -1.15 -0.63
C LEU A 44 -3.93 -2.08 -1.30
N PHE A 45 -2.63 -1.82 -1.13
CA PHE A 45 -1.58 -2.74 -1.58
C PHE A 45 -1.72 -4.11 -0.92
N PHE A 46 -1.87 -4.16 0.41
CA PHE A 46 -2.05 -5.44 1.12
C PHE A 46 -3.36 -6.12 0.75
N TRP A 47 -4.48 -5.39 0.66
CA TRP A 47 -5.76 -5.96 0.23
C TRP A 47 -5.70 -6.49 -1.21
N GLY A 48 -5.04 -5.77 -2.11
CA GLY A 48 -4.81 -6.21 -3.48
C GLY A 48 -3.94 -7.47 -3.54
N ALA A 49 -2.87 -7.53 -2.76
CA ALA A 49 -2.01 -8.71 -2.66
C ALA A 49 -2.77 -9.92 -2.10
N THR A 50 -3.55 -9.75 -1.03
CA THR A 50 -4.39 -10.82 -0.47
C THR A 50 -5.45 -11.30 -1.45
N GLY A 51 -6.13 -10.39 -2.14
CA GLY A 51 -7.10 -10.72 -3.19
C GLY A 51 -6.44 -11.47 -4.35
N GLY A 52 -5.28 -11.01 -4.80
CA GLY A 52 -4.49 -11.68 -5.84
C GLY A 52 -4.07 -13.09 -5.44
N MET A 53 -3.63 -13.29 -4.19
CA MET A 53 -3.31 -14.62 -3.67
C MET A 53 -4.54 -15.54 -3.65
N PHE A 54 -5.69 -15.04 -3.20
CA PHE A 54 -6.94 -15.80 -3.21
C PHE A 54 -7.33 -16.23 -4.62
N VAL A 55 -7.29 -15.33 -5.60
CA VAL A 55 -7.55 -15.63 -7.01
C VAL A 55 -6.57 -16.68 -7.53
N THR A 56 -5.29 -16.56 -7.18
CA THR A 56 -4.24 -17.50 -7.60
C THR A 56 -4.52 -18.92 -7.12
N ILE A 57 -4.96 -19.07 -5.87
CA ILE A 57 -5.34 -20.38 -5.30
C ILE A 57 -6.62 -20.90 -5.98
N ALA A 58 -7.65 -20.06 -6.08
CA ALA A 58 -8.94 -20.45 -6.67
C ALA A 58 -8.83 -20.84 -8.15
N MET A 59 -7.98 -20.15 -8.92
CA MET A 59 -7.77 -20.40 -10.35
C MET A 59 -6.64 -21.39 -10.64
N SER A 60 -6.00 -21.96 -9.62
CA SER A 60 -4.86 -22.88 -9.82
C SER A 60 -5.19 -24.10 -10.67
N GLY A 61 -6.46 -24.54 -10.72
CA GLY A 61 -6.90 -25.64 -11.58
C GLY A 61 -7.23 -25.27 -13.03
N VAL A 62 -7.33 -23.98 -13.36
CA VAL A 62 -7.73 -23.50 -14.68
C VAL A 62 -6.53 -23.58 -15.64
N PRO A 63 -6.60 -24.33 -16.75
CA PRO A 63 -5.45 -24.52 -17.65
C PRO A 63 -4.85 -23.21 -18.16
N LEU A 64 -5.70 -22.26 -18.57
CA LEU A 64 -5.26 -20.95 -19.07
C LEU A 64 -4.51 -20.14 -18.01
N PHE A 65 -4.97 -20.18 -16.76
CA PHE A 65 -4.32 -19.47 -15.66
C PHE A 65 -2.97 -20.11 -15.29
N LYS A 66 -2.86 -21.44 -15.36
CA LYS A 66 -1.59 -22.14 -15.19
C LYS A 66 -0.55 -21.68 -16.21
N THR A 67 -0.90 -21.72 -17.50
CA THR A 67 0.05 -21.40 -18.59
C THR A 67 0.45 -19.93 -18.62
N ASP A 68 -0.49 -19.03 -18.38
CA ASP A 68 -0.26 -17.60 -18.56
C ASP A 68 0.32 -16.90 -17.33
N VAL A 69 0.03 -17.43 -16.13
CA VAL A 69 0.43 -16.81 -14.85
C VAL A 69 1.38 -17.72 -14.09
N LEU A 70 0.93 -18.92 -13.67
CA LEU A 70 1.68 -19.75 -12.72
C LEU A 70 3.02 -20.24 -13.27
N LEU A 71 3.06 -20.65 -14.54
CA LEU A 71 4.30 -21.10 -15.20
C LEU A 71 5.30 -19.96 -15.48
N LYS A 72 4.90 -18.69 -15.36
CA LYS A 72 5.82 -17.54 -15.50
C LYS A 72 6.41 -17.08 -14.17
N THR A 73 5.96 -17.66 -13.06
CA THR A 73 6.50 -17.36 -11.74
C THR A 73 7.82 -18.10 -11.52
N PRO A 74 8.71 -17.62 -10.63
CA PRO A 74 9.95 -18.35 -10.30
C PRO A 74 9.69 -19.70 -9.61
N VAL A 75 8.45 -20.01 -9.25
CA VAL A 75 8.00 -21.27 -8.64
C VAL A 75 7.24 -22.16 -9.63
N ALA A 76 7.43 -21.95 -10.94
CA ALA A 76 6.76 -22.68 -12.01
C ALA A 76 6.90 -24.21 -11.93
N SER A 77 8.04 -24.71 -11.42
CA SER A 77 8.34 -26.15 -11.35
C SER A 77 7.31 -26.96 -10.55
N PHE A 78 6.58 -26.34 -9.62
CA PHE A 78 5.51 -26.98 -8.86
C PHE A 78 4.21 -27.17 -9.63
N PHE A 79 4.03 -26.44 -10.73
CA PHE A 79 2.78 -26.42 -11.51
C PHE A 79 2.90 -27.15 -12.85
N GLU A 80 4.12 -27.50 -13.25
CA GLU A 80 4.39 -28.26 -14.48
C GLU A 80 3.95 -29.71 -14.35
N ASP A 81 3.27 -30.20 -15.38
CA ASP A 81 3.00 -31.62 -15.53
C ASP A 81 4.27 -32.35 -15.95
N LYS A 82 4.72 -33.32 -15.14
CA LYS A 82 5.90 -34.16 -15.38
C LYS A 82 5.53 -35.53 -15.93
N THR A 83 4.26 -35.78 -16.19
CA THR A 83 3.79 -37.05 -16.75
C THR A 83 4.37 -37.22 -18.16
N PRO A 84 5.06 -38.33 -18.45
CA PRO A 84 5.60 -38.58 -19.78
C PRO A 84 4.46 -38.74 -20.79
N ASP A 85 4.69 -38.33 -22.03
CA ASP A 85 3.62 -38.33 -23.05
C ASP A 85 3.11 -39.73 -23.40
N CYS A 86 3.89 -40.78 -23.11
CA CYS A 86 3.46 -42.17 -23.30
C CYS A 86 2.37 -42.62 -22.31
N ASP A 87 2.24 -41.98 -21.14
CA ASP A 87 1.27 -42.33 -20.09
C ASP A 87 -0.01 -41.47 -20.18
N LYS A 88 -0.05 -40.50 -21.09
CA LYS A 88 -1.23 -39.67 -21.32
C LYS A 88 -2.19 -40.41 -22.26
N PRO A 89 -3.44 -40.68 -21.84
CA PRO A 89 -4.40 -41.40 -22.67
C PRO A 89 -4.95 -40.56 -23.85
N PHE A 90 -4.60 -39.27 -23.93
CA PHE A 90 -4.95 -38.31 -24.97
C PHE A 90 -3.86 -37.25 -25.13
#